data_AF-A0A2E4B0V9-F1
#
_entry.id   AF-A0A2E4B0V9-F1
#
_cell.length_a   1.000
_cell.length_b   1.000
_cell.length_c   1.000
_cell.angle_alpha   90.00
_cell.angle_beta   90.00
_cell.angle_gamma   90.00
#
_symmetry.space_group_name_H-M   'P 1'
#
loop_
_entity.id
_entity.type
_entity.pdbx_description
1 polymer ?
#
loop_
_entity_poly.entity_id
_entity_poly.type
_entity_poly.pdbx_seq_one_letter_code
_entity_poly.pdbx_strand_id
1 'polypeptide(L)'
;MTGFLPEKIEHFEDVLAVRWNNGQESYLDAHILRNESPSAEQKGEKDIFGIKTKTTPKIFQKGEVSIKKFEEIGNYAIRISFSDGHNTGIYSWQTLKSIEQG
;
A
#
# COMPACT_ATOMS: atom_id res chain seq x y z
N MET A 1 22.49 -6.65 -2.03
CA MET A 1 21.21 -6.62 -1.28
C MET A 1 21.20 -5.39 -0.39
N THR A 2 20.98 -4.21 -0.97
CA THR A 2 20.74 -2.98 -0.23
C THR A 2 19.25 -2.93 0.07
N GLY A 3 18.86 -3.32 1.27
CA GLY A 3 17.46 -3.20 1.71
C GLY A 3 17.15 -1.73 1.95
N PHE A 4 16.11 -1.20 1.29
CA PHE A 4 15.54 0.08 1.67
C PHE A 4 14.87 -0.10 3.02
N LEU A 5 15.48 0.46 4.06
CA LEU A 5 14.94 0.43 5.42
C LEU A 5 14.35 1.80 5.73
N PRO A 6 13.10 1.88 6.18
CA PRO A 6 12.53 3.14 6.61
C PRO A 6 13.20 3.57 7.92
N GLU A 7 13.72 4.79 7.96
CA GLU A 7 14.15 5.47 9.19
C GLU A 7 12.98 6.15 9.88
N LYS A 8 12.04 6.69 9.10
CA LYS A 8 10.87 7.40 9.61
C LYS A 8 9.69 7.21 8.67
N ILE A 9 8.52 6.94 9.25
CA ILE A 9 7.27 6.81 8.50
C ILE A 9 6.28 7.78 9.14
N GLU A 10 5.68 8.63 8.31
CA GLU A 10 4.67 9.59 8.70
C GLU A 10 3.51 9.52 7.72
N HIS A 11 2.30 9.87 8.16
CA HIS A 11 1.15 9.97 7.28
C HIS A 11 0.51 11.35 7.44
N PHE A 12 0.06 11.91 6.33
CA PHE A 12 -0.58 13.21 6.22
C PHE A 12 -1.89 13.02 5.48
N GLU A 13 -2.95 12.65 6.20
CA GLU A 13 -4.33 12.43 5.71
C GLU A 13 -4.40 11.53 4.46
N ASP A 14 -4.09 12.04 3.28
CA ASP A 14 -4.08 11.34 2.00
C ASP A 14 -2.68 10.95 1.49
N VAL A 15 -1.59 11.17 2.22
CA VAL A 15 -0.22 10.86 1.77
C VAL A 15 0.56 10.11 2.85
N LEU A 16 1.28 9.06 2.46
CA LEU A 16 2.28 8.38 3.28
C LEU A 16 3.67 8.92 2.92
N ALA A 17 4.36 9.51 3.89
CA ALA A 17 5.74 9.93 3.76
C ALA A 17 6.65 8.88 4.42
N VAL A 18 7.60 8.35 3.64
CA VAL A 18 8.59 7.38 4.12
C VAL A 18 9.98 7.93 3.87
N ARG A 19 10.73 8.14 4.94
CA ARG A 19 12.14 8.49 4.89
C ARG A 19 12.96 7.22 5.00
N TRP A 20 13.81 6.98 4.02
CA TRP A 20 14.68 5.81 3.94
C TRP A 20 16.07 6.11 4.51
N ASN A 21 16.75 5.06 4.95
CA ASN A 21 18.10 5.09 5.55
C ASN A 21 19.22 5.61 4.64
N ASN A 22 18.94 5.78 3.34
CA ASN A 22 19.86 6.36 2.38
C ASN A 22 19.62 7.86 2.17
N GLY A 23 18.71 8.47 2.95
CA GLY A 23 18.31 9.87 2.82
C GLY A 23 17.25 10.14 1.75
N GLN A 24 16.78 9.13 1.02
CA GLN A 24 15.65 9.30 0.10
C GLN A 24 14.33 9.43 0.87
N GLU A 25 13.39 10.15 0.27
CA GLU A 25 12.04 10.33 0.80
C GLU A 25 11.06 9.89 -0.29
N SER A 26 10.10 9.03 0.07
CA SER A 26 9.03 8.60 -0.81
C SER A 26 7.70 9.15 -0.29
N TYR A 27 6.92 9.73 -1.18
CA TYR A 27 5.58 10.27 -0.90
C TYR A 27 4.58 9.48 -1.72
N LEU A 28 3.71 8.75 -1.03
CA LEU A 28 2.77 7.82 -1.65
C LEU A 28 1.35 8.25 -1.31
N ASP A 29 0.59 8.71 -2.30
CA ASP A 29 -0.80 9.05 -2.06
C ASP A 29 -1.64 7.80 -1.68
N ALA A 30 -2.57 7.99 -0.74
CA ALA A 30 -3.46 6.98 -0.20
C ALA A 30 -4.29 6.29 -1.30
N HIS A 31 -4.72 7.05 -2.31
CA HIS A 31 -5.46 6.51 -3.44
C HIS A 31 -4.61 5.59 -4.31
N ILE A 32 -3.33 5.94 -4.54
CA ILE A 32 -2.38 5.09 -5.29
C ILE A 32 -2.11 3.82 -4.48
N LEU A 33 -1.77 3.96 -3.20
CA LEU A 33 -1.57 2.81 -2.31
C LEU A 33 -2.78 1.86 -2.33
N ARG A 34 -3.99 2.42 -2.25
CA ARG A 34 -5.22 1.63 -2.26
C ARG A 34 -5.47 0.94 -3.59
N ASN A 35 -5.18 1.59 -4.71
CA ASN A 35 -5.29 1.03 -6.06
C ASN A 35 -4.27 -0.08 -6.29
N GLU A 36 -3.04 0.12 -5.84
CA GLU A 36 -1.92 -0.84 -5.93
C GLU A 36 -1.88 -1.85 -4.77
N SER A 37 -2.92 -1.85 -3.92
CA SER A 37 -3.01 -2.74 -2.78
C SER A 37 -3.06 -4.20 -3.25
N PRO A 38 -2.09 -5.07 -2.90
CA PRO A 38 -2.03 -6.44 -3.40
C PRO A 38 -3.25 -7.29 -2.99
N SER A 39 -3.98 -6.91 -1.95
CA SER A 39 -5.26 -7.53 -1.58
C SER A 39 -6.39 -7.33 -2.60
N ALA A 40 -6.31 -6.32 -3.49
CA ALA A 40 -7.26 -6.16 -4.60
C ALA A 40 -6.95 -7.15 -5.74
N GLU A 41 -5.67 -7.50 -5.93
CA GLU A 41 -5.23 -8.45 -6.95
C GLU A 41 -5.26 -9.92 -6.44
N GLN A 42 -5.01 -10.15 -5.15
CA GLN A 42 -4.86 -11.49 -4.57
C GLN A 42 -6.15 -12.23 -4.25
N LYS A 43 -7.34 -11.66 -4.48
CA LYS A 43 -8.58 -12.46 -4.50
C LYS A 43 -8.84 -13.13 -5.87
N GLY A 44 -7.80 -13.25 -6.68
CA GLY A 44 -7.70 -14.23 -7.76
C GLY A 44 -7.05 -15.53 -7.31
N GLU A 45 -7.41 -16.07 -6.13
CA GLU A 45 -7.17 -17.49 -5.90
C GLU A 45 -7.92 -18.25 -6.98
N LYS A 46 -7.20 -19.05 -7.76
CA LYS A 46 -7.77 -19.91 -8.79
C LYS A 46 -8.77 -20.85 -8.11
N ASP A 47 -10.04 -20.49 -8.10
CA ASP A 47 -11.07 -21.46 -7.85
C ASP A 47 -11.10 -22.42 -9.05
N ILE A 48 -10.89 -23.69 -8.74
CA ILE A 48 -10.91 -24.86 -9.60
C ILE A 48 -12.14 -24.94 -10.54
N PHE A 49 -13.17 -24.09 -10.37
CA PHE A 49 -14.36 -24.02 -11.22
C PHE A 49 -14.40 -22.88 -12.28
N GLY A 50 -13.33 -22.10 -12.48
CA GLY A 50 -13.17 -21.32 -13.71
C GLY A 50 -14.10 -20.10 -13.91
N ILE A 51 -14.81 -19.63 -12.87
CA ILE A 51 -15.58 -18.38 -12.95
C ILE A 51 -14.71 -17.24 -12.44
N LYS A 52 -14.13 -16.48 -13.39
CA LYS A 52 -13.40 -15.24 -13.12
C LYS A 52 -14.38 -14.15 -12.69
N THR A 53 -14.72 -14.05 -11.40
CA THR A 53 -15.26 -12.80 -10.86
C THR A 53 -14.09 -11.82 -10.74
N LYS A 54 -13.70 -11.20 -11.86
CA LYS A 54 -12.91 -9.97 -11.83
C LYS A 54 -13.76 -8.94 -11.09
N THR A 55 -13.61 -8.85 -9.78
CA THR A 55 -14.05 -7.67 -9.05
C THR A 55 -13.16 -6.57 -9.60
N THR A 56 -13.71 -5.72 -10.45
CA THR A 56 -12.99 -4.58 -11.02
C THR A 56 -12.36 -3.85 -9.83
N PRO A 57 -11.02 -3.66 -9.80
CA PRO A 57 -10.41 -2.90 -8.72
C PRO A 57 -11.07 -1.53 -8.74
N LYS A 58 -11.70 -1.16 -7.62
CA LYS A 58 -12.30 0.16 -7.47
C LYS A 58 -11.14 1.14 -7.56
N ILE A 59 -11.09 1.91 -8.65
CA ILE A 59 -10.10 2.96 -8.83
C ILE A 59 -10.53 4.10 -7.91
N PHE A 60 -9.75 4.37 -6.87
CA PHE A 60 -9.93 5.51 -6.00
C PHE A 60 -9.19 6.70 -6.61
N GLN A 61 -9.86 7.85 -6.66
CA GLN A 61 -9.25 9.13 -7.00
C GLN A 61 -8.68 9.80 -5.74
N LYS A 62 -7.85 10.81 -5.94
CA LYS A 62 -7.29 11.62 -4.85
C LYS A 62 -8.41 12.20 -3.98
N GLY A 63 -8.31 11.99 -2.66
CA GLY A 63 -9.31 12.45 -1.68
C GLY A 63 -10.54 11.55 -1.51
N GLU A 64 -10.71 10.49 -2.31
CA GLU A 64 -11.77 9.49 -2.06
C GLU A 64 -11.41 8.52 -0.92
N VAL A 65 -10.11 8.37 -0.65
CA VAL A 65 -9.59 7.48 0.38
C VAL A 65 -8.38 8.12 1.05
N SER A 66 -8.30 7.96 2.36
CA SER A 66 -7.27 8.56 3.22
C SER A 66 -6.68 7.49 4.14
N ILE A 67 -5.44 7.68 4.57
CA ILE A 67 -4.76 6.83 5.53
C ILE A 67 -5.22 7.20 6.94
N LYS A 68 -5.92 6.28 7.59
CA LYS A 68 -6.39 6.43 8.97
C LYS A 68 -5.29 6.15 9.99
N LYS A 69 -4.53 5.09 9.75
CA LYS A 69 -3.39 4.68 10.59
C LYS A 69 -2.49 3.72 9.82
N PHE A 70 -1.27 3.56 10.29
CA PHE A 70 -0.38 2.49 9.86
C PHE A 70 0.18 1.76 11.08
N GLU A 71 0.55 0.50 10.89
CA GLU A 71 1.13 -0.37 11.89
C GLU A 71 2.33 -1.09 11.27
N GLU A 72 3.48 -1.02 11.92
CA GLU A 72 4.69 -1.67 11.42
C GLU A 72 4.62 -3.18 11.67
N ILE A 73 4.82 -3.97 10.61
CA ILE A 73 4.78 -5.42 10.66
C ILE A 73 6.23 -5.94 10.58
N GLY A 74 6.83 -6.12 11.75
CA GLY A 74 8.21 -6.53 11.88
C GLY A 74 9.17 -5.48 11.29
N ASN A 75 10.14 -5.93 10.49
CA ASN A 75 11.15 -5.06 9.87
C ASN A 75 11.10 -5.09 8.33
N TYR A 76 10.00 -5.56 7.74
CA TYR A 76 9.92 -5.78 6.28
C TYR A 76 8.71 -5.12 5.60
N ALA A 77 7.67 -4.76 6.37
CA ALA A 77 6.43 -4.23 5.84
C ALA A 77 5.69 -3.34 6.84
N ILE A 78 4.74 -2.57 6.33
CA ILE A 78 3.70 -1.87 7.10
C ILE A 78 2.33 -2.31 6.68
N ARG A 79 1.42 -2.32 7.66
CA ARG A 79 0.00 -2.48 7.46
C ARG A 79 -0.66 -1.11 7.48
N ILE A 80 -1.38 -0.76 6.43
CA ILE A 80 -2.07 0.53 6.31
C ILE A 80 -3.57 0.31 6.46
N SER A 81 -4.20 1.13 7.29
CA SER A 81 -5.65 1.21 7.42
C SER A 81 -6.18 2.45 6.71
N PHE A 82 -7.13 2.24 5.81
CA PHE A 82 -7.76 3.27 5.00
C PHE A 82 -9.13 3.66 5.54
N SER A 83 -9.59 4.86 5.18
CA SER A 83 -10.90 5.40 5.57
C SER A 83 -12.10 4.63 4.99
N ASP A 84 -11.91 3.94 3.87
CA ASP A 84 -12.90 3.06 3.19
C ASP A 84 -13.28 1.81 4.03
N GLY A 85 -12.66 1.63 5.21
CA GLY A 85 -12.83 0.45 6.07
C GLY A 85 -11.84 -0.67 5.74
N HIS A 86 -10.98 -0.48 4.73
CA HIS A 86 -9.94 -1.44 4.38
C HIS A 86 -8.78 -1.36 5.36
N ASN A 87 -8.52 -2.43 6.10
CA ASN A 87 -7.48 -2.48 7.12
C ASN A 87 -6.54 -3.68 6.96
N THR A 88 -6.55 -4.40 5.85
CA THR A 88 -5.72 -5.59 5.63
C THR A 88 -4.57 -5.37 4.65
N GLY A 89 -4.41 -4.15 4.12
CA GLY A 89 -3.36 -3.83 3.15
C GLY A 89 -1.99 -3.86 3.81
N ILE A 90 -1.18 -4.88 3.48
CA ILE A 90 0.22 -5.01 3.91
C ILE A 90 1.11 -4.63 2.73
N TYR A 91 2.02 -3.70 2.96
CA TYR A 91 2.94 -3.17 1.97
C TYR A 91 4.36 -3.39 2.46
N SER A 92 5.09 -4.24 1.74
CA SER A 92 6.52 -4.43 1.97
C SER A 92 7.30 -3.20 1.52
N TRP A 93 8.50 -2.96 2.08
CA TRP A 93 9.35 -1.83 1.67
C TRP A 93 9.62 -1.80 0.16
N GLN A 94 9.82 -2.98 -0.42
CA GLN A 94 9.99 -3.13 -1.86
C GLN A 94 8.74 -2.75 -2.64
N THR A 95 7.55 -3.09 -2.13
CA THR A 95 6.27 -2.70 -2.74
C THR A 95 6.09 -1.19 -2.71
N LEU A 96 6.34 -0.53 -1.58
CA LEU A 96 6.25 0.93 -1.48
C LEU A 96 7.18 1.62 -2.49
N LYS A 97 8.42 1.13 -2.64
CA LYS A 97 9.37 1.64 -3.65
C LYS A 97 8.98 1.32 -5.09
N SER A 98 8.25 0.23 -5.32
CA SER A 98 7.73 -0.11 -6.64
C SER A 98 6.59 0.83 -7.03
N ILE A 99 5.69 1.11 -6.08
CA ILE A 99 4.55 2.02 -6.27
C ILE A 99 5.03 3.45 -6.51
N GLU A 100 6.09 3.88 -5.81
CA GLU A 100 6.67 5.22 -6.02
C GLU A 100 7.29 5.41 -7.41
N GLN A 101 7.73 4.33 -8.07
CA GLN A 101 8.36 4.39 -9.39
C GLN A 101 7.40 4.08 -10.56
N GLY A 102 6.13 3.80 -10.27
CA GLY A 102 5.09 3.52 -11.28
C GLY A 102 4.28 4.76 -11.61
#